data_AF-A0A3A0EYA0-F1
#
_entry.id   AF-A0A3A0EYA0-F1
#
_cell.length_a   1.000
_cell.length_b   1.000
_cell.length_c   1.000
_cell.angle_alpha   90.00
_cell.angle_beta   90.00
_cell.angle_gamma   90.00
#
_symmetry.space_group_name_H-M   'P 1'
#
loop_
_entity.id
_entity.type
_entity.pdbx_description
1 polymer ?
#
loop_
_entity_poly.entity_id
_entity_poly.type
_entity_poly.pdbx_seq_one_letter_code
_entity_poly.pdbx_strand_id
1 'polypeptide(L)'
;MPRLAYRSPLSGAAAPLGIVGITGRGVRLIEKPLPAMIELRGDPNDERFINGAAAALGFAPPLIPCTSAAAHGWRALWSRPDGWLLVGPQGESEAKLTALKSALAGIHHVAVDVSHRAVVLELSGDNARRVLAKGCPLDLHPRAFKAGNCARTILTGQPVLIHALSDAPAYDLYIEQGLARALWLWFKEATREYAA
;
A
#
# COMPACT_ATOMS: atom_id res chain seq x y z
N MET A 1 -16.65 14.03 -21.13
CA MET A 1 -16.51 12.55 -21.24
C MET A 1 -17.00 11.91 -19.96
N PRO A 2 -17.90 10.92 -19.99
CA PRO A 2 -18.29 10.22 -18.77
C PRO A 2 -17.05 9.51 -18.21
N ARG A 3 -16.71 9.81 -16.95
CA ARG A 3 -15.61 9.18 -16.22
C ARG A 3 -15.97 7.70 -16.12
N LEU A 4 -15.26 6.83 -16.84
CA LEU A 4 -15.43 5.38 -16.69
C LEU A 4 -15.30 5.06 -15.21
N ALA A 5 -16.37 4.52 -14.61
CA ALA A 5 -16.37 4.16 -13.21
C ALA A 5 -15.30 3.09 -13.00
N TYR A 6 -14.40 3.31 -12.03
CA TYR A 6 -13.40 2.31 -11.67
C TYR A 6 -14.10 1.00 -11.32
N ARG A 7 -13.66 -0.09 -11.95
CA ARG A 7 -14.12 -1.44 -11.65
C ARG A 7 -12.99 -2.20 -10.97
N SER A 8 -13.22 -2.63 -9.73
CA SER A 8 -12.27 -3.46 -9.00
C SER A 8 -11.91 -4.73 -9.79
N PRO A 9 -10.62 -5.10 -9.89
CA PRO A 9 -10.19 -6.40 -10.40
C PRO A 9 -10.79 -7.60 -9.65
N LEU A 10 -11.27 -7.40 -8.41
CA LEU A 10 -11.91 -8.42 -7.58
C LEU A 10 -13.45 -8.39 -7.65
N SER A 11 -14.04 -7.50 -8.45
CA SER A 11 -15.51 -7.38 -8.57
C SER A 11 -16.21 -8.69 -9.01
N GLY A 12 -15.54 -9.57 -9.76
CA GLY A 12 -16.05 -10.89 -10.13
C GLY A 12 -15.79 -12.00 -9.10
N ALA A 13 -15.06 -11.70 -8.03
CA ALA A 13 -14.73 -12.62 -6.95
C ALA A 13 -15.50 -12.33 -5.64
N ALA A 14 -16.39 -11.33 -5.67
CA ALA A 14 -17.20 -10.85 -4.55
C ALA A 14 -18.45 -11.69 -4.28
N ALA A 15 -18.86 -11.76 -3.00
CA ALA A 15 -20.23 -12.08 -2.59
C ALA A 15 -21.15 -10.84 -2.76
N PRO A 16 -22.49 -10.95 -2.68
CA PRO A 16 -23.44 -9.95 -3.19
C PRO A 16 -23.48 -8.57 -2.50
N LEU A 17 -22.60 -8.27 -1.53
CA LEU A 17 -22.71 -7.11 -0.63
C LEU A 17 -21.60 -6.05 -0.79
N GLY A 18 -20.92 -5.97 -1.93
CA GLY A 18 -20.12 -4.79 -2.31
C GLY A 18 -18.80 -4.57 -1.55
N ILE A 19 -18.53 -5.32 -0.49
CA ILE A 19 -17.21 -5.44 0.14
C ILE A 19 -16.69 -6.84 -0.15
N VAL A 20 -15.63 -6.92 -0.96
CA VAL A 20 -14.89 -8.16 -1.20
C VAL A 20 -14.10 -8.46 0.07
N GLY A 21 -14.58 -9.40 0.88
CA GLY A 21 -13.99 -9.69 2.17
C GLY A 21 -14.04 -11.16 2.58
N ILE A 22 -13.04 -11.59 3.33
CA ILE A 22 -13.02 -12.87 4.04
C ILE A 22 -13.01 -12.57 5.54
N THR A 23 -13.93 -13.15 6.28
CA THR A 23 -13.96 -13.02 7.74
C THR A 23 -13.99 -14.40 8.38
N GLY A 24 -13.18 -14.58 9.41
CA GLY A 24 -13.08 -15.80 10.20
C GLY A 24 -12.58 -15.49 11.61
N ARG A 25 -12.34 -16.53 12.41
CA ARG A 25 -11.82 -16.41 13.78
C ARG A 25 -10.47 -15.71 13.78
N GLY A 26 -10.45 -14.44 14.20
CA GLY A 26 -9.24 -13.62 14.29
C GLY A 26 -8.60 -13.28 12.94
N VAL A 27 -9.33 -13.36 11.82
CA VAL A 27 -8.87 -12.92 10.49
C VAL A 27 -9.95 -12.14 9.79
N ARG A 28 -9.58 -10.97 9.26
CA ARG A 28 -10.38 -10.18 8.34
C ARG A 28 -9.50 -9.73 7.18
N LEU A 29 -9.92 -10.05 5.96
CA LEU A 29 -9.33 -9.54 4.74
C LEU A 29 -10.40 -8.71 4.03
N ILE A 30 -10.11 -7.47 3.65
CA ILE A 30 -11.02 -6.65 2.84
C ILE A 30 -10.26 -5.94 1.73
N GLU A 31 -10.91 -5.74 0.59
CA GLU A 31 -10.44 -4.77 -0.39
C GLU A 31 -10.76 -3.35 0.08
N LYS A 32 -9.76 -2.46 0.03
CA LYS A 32 -9.96 -1.03 0.30
C LYS A 32 -10.42 -0.31 -0.96
N PRO A 33 -11.18 0.80 -0.82
CA PRO A 33 -11.43 1.71 -1.94
C PRO A 33 -10.13 2.13 -2.62
N LEU A 34 -10.16 2.29 -3.94
CA LEU A 34 -8.99 2.66 -4.75
C LEU A 34 -8.35 3.96 -4.20
N PRO A 35 -7.19 3.90 -3.54
CA PRO A 35 -6.56 5.11 -3.02
C PRO A 35 -5.87 5.87 -4.15
N ALA A 36 -5.62 7.16 -3.94
CA ALA A 36 -4.64 7.86 -4.76
C ALA A 36 -3.26 7.26 -4.51
N MET A 37 -2.50 6.98 -5.57
CA MET A 37 -1.11 6.56 -5.45
C MET A 37 -0.21 7.35 -6.39
N ILE A 38 0.93 7.83 -5.88
CA ILE A 38 1.94 8.53 -6.66
C ILE A 38 3.29 7.85 -6.41
N GLU A 39 3.99 7.50 -7.48
CA GLU A 39 5.40 7.11 -7.39
C GLU A 39 6.26 8.38 -7.45
N LEU A 40 6.94 8.68 -6.34
CA LEU A 40 7.84 9.82 -6.22
C LEU A 40 9.29 9.29 -6.19
N ARG A 41 10.17 9.86 -7.00
CA ARG A 41 11.62 9.62 -6.96
C ARG A 41 12.41 10.91 -7.00
N GLY A 42 13.56 10.90 -6.36
CA GLY A 42 14.53 11.99 -6.33
C GLY A 42 15.73 11.60 -5.47
N ASP A 43 16.79 12.41 -5.52
CA ASP A 43 17.99 12.17 -4.72
C ASP A 43 17.68 12.40 -3.23
N PRO A 44 17.79 11.37 -2.36
CA PRO A 44 17.53 11.53 -0.93
C PRO A 44 18.58 12.42 -0.23
N ASN A 45 19.71 12.71 -0.88
CA ASN A 45 20.76 13.59 -0.36
C ASN A 45 20.61 15.04 -0.83
N ASP A 46 19.72 15.35 -1.78
CA ASP A 46 19.41 16.74 -2.15
C ASP A 46 18.37 17.30 -1.16
N GLU A 47 18.83 18.14 -0.23
CA GLU A 47 17.96 18.78 0.76
C GLU A 47 16.82 19.56 0.12
N ARG A 48 17.02 20.14 -1.08
CA ARG A 48 15.95 20.87 -1.79
C ARG A 48 14.84 19.92 -2.22
N PHE A 49 15.19 18.70 -2.64
CA PHE A 49 14.21 17.68 -2.98
C PHE A 49 13.42 17.25 -1.74
N ILE A 50 14.10 16.93 -0.64
CA ILE A 50 13.43 16.51 0.61
C ILE A 50 12.53 17.63 1.16
N ASN A 51 13.01 18.86 1.19
CA ASN A 51 12.24 20.01 1.67
C ASN A 51 11.05 20.33 0.74
N GLY A 52 11.23 20.27 -0.58
CA GLY A 52 10.14 20.47 -1.54
C GLY A 52 9.08 19.38 -1.44
N ALA A 53 9.49 18.11 -1.32
CA ALA A 53 8.56 17.00 -1.07
C ALA A 53 7.83 17.17 0.26
N ALA A 54 8.53 17.57 1.32
CA ALA A 54 7.96 17.81 2.64
C ALA A 54 6.93 18.96 2.61
N ALA A 55 7.22 20.04 1.91
CA ALA A 55 6.28 21.16 1.74
C ALA A 55 5.00 20.74 1.02
N ALA A 56 5.09 19.89 0.00
CA ALA A 56 3.92 19.38 -0.73
C ALA A 56 3.12 18.32 0.06
N LEU A 57 3.78 17.51 0.88
CA LEU A 57 3.17 16.43 1.65
C LEU A 57 2.67 16.87 3.03
N GLY A 58 3.26 17.91 3.61
CA GLY A 58 3.09 18.30 5.01
C GLY A 58 3.97 17.48 5.98
N PHE A 59 4.84 16.61 5.46
CA PHE A 59 5.77 15.79 6.24
C PHE A 59 6.93 15.31 5.36
N ALA A 60 8.11 15.09 5.94
CA ALA A 60 9.25 14.58 5.20
C ALA A 60 9.05 13.09 4.83
N PRO A 61 9.32 12.68 3.57
CA PRO A 61 9.42 11.28 3.23
C PRO A 61 10.48 10.58 4.08
N PRO A 62 10.26 9.32 4.51
CA PRO A 62 11.21 8.61 5.36
C PRO A 62 12.50 8.27 4.60
N LEU A 63 13.65 8.52 5.22
CA LEU A 63 14.96 8.16 4.65
C LEU A 63 15.46 6.78 5.10
N ILE A 64 14.92 6.26 6.21
CA ILE A 64 15.30 4.96 6.73
C ILE A 64 14.64 3.88 5.87
N PRO A 65 15.41 2.91 5.33
CA PRO A 65 14.83 1.83 4.54
C PRO A 65 13.71 1.09 5.27
N CYS A 66 12.72 0.66 4.50
CA CYS A 66 11.59 -0.13 4.99
C CYS A 66 10.73 0.55 6.08
N THR A 67 10.68 1.89 6.08
CA THR A 67 9.81 2.67 6.98
C THR A 67 8.83 3.54 6.20
N SER A 68 7.78 3.98 6.88
CA SER A 68 6.78 4.90 6.36
C SER A 68 6.67 6.16 7.23
N ALA A 69 6.18 7.24 6.62
CA ALA A 69 5.74 8.43 7.34
C ALA A 69 4.34 8.80 6.85
N ALA A 70 3.53 9.42 7.72
CA ALA A 70 2.17 9.79 7.37
C ALA A 70 1.74 11.07 8.10
N ALA A 71 1.04 11.94 7.38
CA ALA A 71 0.30 13.08 7.92
C ALA A 71 -0.81 13.49 6.94
N HIS A 72 -1.84 14.17 7.46
CA HIS A 72 -2.91 14.76 6.64
C HIS A 72 -3.58 13.79 5.65
N GLY A 73 -3.78 12.53 6.04
CA GLY A 73 -4.39 11.50 5.19
C GLY A 73 -3.48 10.92 4.11
N TRP A 74 -2.25 11.44 3.96
CA TRP A 74 -1.23 10.93 3.06
C TRP A 74 -0.18 10.12 3.82
N ARG A 75 0.41 9.14 3.14
CA ARG A 75 1.55 8.36 3.64
C ARG A 75 2.60 8.21 2.55
N ALA A 76 3.86 8.24 2.93
CA ALA A 76 4.99 7.89 2.08
C ALA A 76 5.55 6.55 2.55
N LEU A 77 5.47 5.54 1.69
CA LEU A 77 6.05 4.22 1.94
C LEU A 77 7.42 4.17 1.26
N TRP A 78 8.48 3.90 2.02
CA TRP A 78 9.79 3.65 1.43
C TRP A 78 9.70 2.47 0.45
N SER A 79 10.14 2.69 -0.78
CA SER A 79 10.03 1.68 -1.84
C SER A 79 11.36 1.28 -2.44
N ARG A 80 12.32 2.22 -2.48
CA ARG A 80 13.69 2.11 -3.01
C ARG A 80 14.55 3.21 -2.37
N PRO A 81 15.90 3.15 -2.45
CA PRO A 81 16.77 4.18 -1.87
C PRO A 81 16.47 5.61 -2.34
N ASP A 82 16.00 5.78 -3.58
CA ASP A 82 15.69 7.05 -4.21
C ASP A 82 14.18 7.24 -4.47
N GLY A 83 13.31 6.47 -3.81
CA GLY A 83 11.90 6.42 -4.20
C GLY A 83 10.89 5.97 -3.15
N TRP A 84 9.72 6.60 -3.21
CA TRP A 84 8.60 6.39 -2.31
C TRP A 84 7.30 6.11 -3.08
N LEU A 85 6.46 5.22 -2.53
CA LEU A 85 5.07 5.13 -2.93
C LEU A 85 4.25 6.02 -2.00
N LEU A 86 3.74 7.13 -2.52
CA LEU A 86 2.80 7.98 -1.82
C LEU A 86 1.40 7.38 -1.97
N VAL A 87 0.66 7.30 -0.87
CA VAL A 87 -0.71 6.80 -0.85
C VAL A 87 -1.58 7.80 -0.11
N GLY A 88 -2.73 8.14 -0.68
CA GLY A 88 -3.63 9.15 -0.15
C GLY A 88 -5.10 8.86 -0.44
N PRO A 89 -5.99 9.80 -0.09
CA PRO A 89 -7.42 9.66 -0.31
C PRO A 89 -7.78 9.50 -1.79
N GLN A 90 -8.84 8.75 -2.07
CA GLN A 90 -9.30 8.52 -3.44
C GLN A 90 -9.59 9.84 -4.16
N GLY A 91 -9.07 9.99 -5.39
CA GLY A 91 -9.32 11.16 -6.23
C GLY A 91 -8.41 12.36 -5.94
N GLU A 92 -7.50 12.29 -4.98
CA GLU A 92 -6.59 13.40 -4.65
C GLU A 92 -5.23 13.35 -5.38
N SER A 93 -4.99 12.34 -6.23
CA SER A 93 -3.69 12.16 -6.90
C SER A 93 -3.30 13.35 -7.77
N GLU A 94 -4.24 13.90 -8.55
CA GLU A 94 -3.99 15.03 -9.46
C GLU A 94 -3.59 16.30 -8.70
N ALA A 95 -4.34 16.63 -7.64
CA ALA A 95 -4.07 17.79 -6.81
C ALA A 95 -2.70 17.65 -6.12
N LYS A 96 -2.40 16.47 -5.55
CA LYS A 96 -1.13 16.22 -4.88
C LYS A 96 0.05 16.21 -5.86
N LEU A 97 -0.14 15.65 -7.05
CA LEU A 97 0.87 15.65 -8.12
C LEU A 97 1.20 17.07 -8.57
N THR A 98 0.19 17.93 -8.67
CA THR A 98 0.37 19.36 -9.01
C THR A 98 1.19 20.08 -7.93
N ALA A 99 0.85 19.85 -6.65
CA ALA A 99 1.60 20.41 -5.53
C ALA A 99 3.07 19.94 -5.52
N LEU A 100 3.32 18.65 -5.74
CA LEU A 100 4.68 18.09 -5.83
C LEU A 100 5.48 18.71 -6.98
N LYS A 101 4.89 18.79 -8.18
CA LYS A 101 5.55 19.39 -9.36
C LYS A 101 5.90 20.86 -9.13
N SER A 102 5.01 21.61 -8.47
CA SER A 102 5.28 23.02 -8.15
C SER A 102 6.38 23.16 -7.10
N ALA A 103 6.36 22.35 -6.05
CA ALA A 103 7.34 22.42 -4.96
C ALA A 103 8.74 21.92 -5.39
N LEU A 104 8.79 21.05 -6.40
CA LEU A 104 10.02 20.46 -6.94
C LEU A 104 10.44 21.08 -8.28
N ALA A 105 9.90 22.25 -8.63
CA ALA A 105 10.24 22.94 -9.87
C ALA A 105 11.75 23.23 -9.94
N GLY A 106 12.39 22.84 -11.05
CA GLY A 106 13.84 22.99 -11.25
C GLY A 106 14.72 21.96 -10.51
N ILE A 107 14.13 21.01 -9.78
CA ILE A 107 14.83 19.93 -9.08
C ILE A 107 14.66 18.63 -9.88
N HIS A 108 15.70 17.80 -9.98
CA HIS A 108 15.60 16.52 -10.66
C HIS A 108 14.71 15.54 -9.86
N HIS A 109 13.57 15.16 -10.42
CA HIS A 109 12.62 14.26 -9.78
C HIS A 109 11.75 13.51 -10.79
N VAL A 110 11.09 12.45 -10.32
CA VAL A 110 9.99 11.77 -11.03
C VAL A 110 8.79 11.77 -10.11
N ALA A 111 7.63 12.21 -10.61
CA ALA A 111 6.35 12.09 -9.91
C ALA A 111 5.28 11.62 -10.89
N VAL A 112 4.71 10.44 -10.67
CA VAL A 112 3.77 9.80 -11.60
C VAL A 112 2.58 9.22 -10.84
N ASP A 113 1.37 9.48 -11.32
CA ASP A 113 0.16 8.83 -10.80
C ASP A 113 0.17 7.34 -11.19
N VAL A 114 0.08 6.49 -10.18
CA VAL A 114 0.04 5.03 -10.29
C VAL A 114 -1.17 4.45 -9.55
N SER A 115 -2.24 5.23 -9.36
CA SER A 115 -3.43 4.85 -8.58
C SER A 115 -4.05 3.54 -9.08
N HIS A 116 -4.04 3.31 -10.39
CA HIS A 116 -4.58 2.10 -11.02
C HIS A 116 -3.59 0.92 -11.10
N ARG A 117 -2.36 1.07 -10.60
CA ARG A 117 -1.32 0.01 -10.68
C ARG A 117 -1.61 -1.15 -9.75
N ALA A 118 -2.23 -0.89 -8.59
CA ALA A 118 -2.39 -1.87 -7.53
C ALA A 118 -3.78 -1.84 -6.88
N VAL A 119 -4.22 -3.03 -6.46
CA VAL A 119 -5.31 -3.22 -5.50
C VAL A 119 -4.72 -3.22 -4.11
N VAL A 120 -5.45 -2.68 -3.13
CA VAL A 120 -5.04 -2.73 -1.72
C VAL A 120 -5.96 -3.64 -0.96
N LEU A 121 -5.39 -4.71 -0.39
CA LEU A 121 -6.09 -5.56 0.55
C LEU A 121 -5.63 -5.23 1.97
N GLU A 122 -6.56 -4.97 2.87
CA GLU A 122 -6.28 -4.87 4.29
C GLU A 122 -6.49 -6.23 4.96
N LEU A 123 -5.42 -6.80 5.51
CA LEU A 123 -5.46 -8.02 6.31
C LEU A 123 -5.25 -7.66 7.78
N SER A 124 -6.21 -8.00 8.63
CA SER A 124 -6.18 -7.70 10.06
C SER A 124 -6.69 -8.85 10.94
N GLY A 125 -6.38 -8.78 12.23
CA GLY A 125 -6.80 -9.74 13.26
C GLY A 125 -5.67 -10.64 13.74
N ASP A 126 -5.84 -11.26 14.91
CA ASP A 126 -4.80 -12.01 15.62
C ASP A 126 -4.09 -13.09 14.79
N ASN A 127 -4.77 -13.66 13.80
CA ASN A 127 -4.25 -14.69 12.91
C ASN A 127 -3.70 -14.13 11.57
N ALA A 128 -3.74 -12.82 11.33
CA ALA A 128 -3.22 -12.20 10.10
C ALA A 128 -1.75 -12.56 9.80
N ARG A 129 -0.89 -12.54 10.83
CA ARG A 129 0.53 -12.94 10.70
C ARG A 129 0.65 -14.41 10.29
N ARG A 130 -0.15 -15.29 10.88
CA ARG A 130 -0.15 -16.72 10.57
C ARG A 130 -0.58 -16.98 9.13
N VAL A 131 -1.57 -16.23 8.63
CA VAL A 131 -2.00 -16.29 7.23
C VAL A 131 -0.85 -15.86 6.30
N LEU A 132 -0.20 -14.72 6.57
CA LEU A 132 0.92 -14.26 5.73
C LEU A 132 2.11 -15.23 5.77
N ALA A 133 2.43 -15.80 6.94
CA ALA A 133 3.54 -16.74 7.11
C ALA A 133 3.40 -18.02 6.26
N LYS A 134 2.21 -18.35 5.74
CA LYS A 134 2.01 -19.48 4.82
C LYS A 134 2.65 -19.29 3.45
N GLY A 135 2.95 -18.05 3.06
CA GLY A 135 3.46 -17.76 1.71
C GLY A 135 4.44 -16.59 1.62
N CYS A 136 4.69 -15.88 2.72
CA CYS A 136 5.58 -14.73 2.79
C CYS A 136 6.85 -15.10 3.57
N PRO A 137 8.05 -14.91 2.99
CA PRO A 137 9.32 -15.17 3.68
C PRO A 137 9.75 -14.03 4.62
N LEU A 138 9.07 -12.88 4.58
CA LEU A 138 9.39 -11.73 5.43
C LEU A 138 9.11 -12.06 6.90
N ASP A 139 10.05 -11.76 7.80
CA ASP A 139 9.82 -11.87 9.24
C ASP A 139 8.81 -10.81 9.70
N LEU A 140 7.59 -11.24 9.98
CA LEU A 140 6.48 -10.40 10.44
C LEU A 140 6.34 -10.42 11.97
N HIS A 141 7.34 -10.93 12.70
CA HIS A 141 7.33 -10.91 14.16
C HIS A 141 7.30 -9.45 14.69
N PRO A 142 6.54 -9.14 15.76
CA PRO A 142 6.42 -7.76 16.28
C PRO A 142 7.74 -7.06 16.64
N ARG A 143 8.79 -7.85 16.92
CA ARG A 143 10.12 -7.29 17.21
C ARG A 143 10.86 -6.83 15.96
N ALA A 144 10.57 -7.43 14.80
CA ALA A 144 11.23 -7.18 13.53
C ALA A 144 10.41 -6.25 12.61
N PHE A 145 9.09 -6.41 12.57
CA PHE A 145 8.19 -5.67 11.68
C PHE A 145 7.08 -4.99 12.48
N LYS A 146 7.31 -3.72 12.80
CA LYS A 146 6.51 -2.87 13.70
C LYS A 146 5.57 -1.96 12.91
N ALA A 147 4.69 -1.25 13.62
CA ALA A 147 3.88 -0.18 13.03
C ALA A 147 4.74 0.78 12.20
N GLY A 148 4.28 1.12 11.00
CA GLY A 148 5.01 1.99 10.08
C GLY A 148 6.14 1.30 9.31
N ASN A 149 6.45 0.02 9.55
CA ASN A 149 7.32 -0.70 8.63
C ASN A 149 6.60 -1.03 7.33
N CYS A 150 7.32 -0.91 6.21
CA CYS A 150 6.85 -1.37 4.93
C CYS A 150 7.98 -2.05 4.16
N ALA A 151 7.69 -3.11 3.41
CA ALA A 151 8.69 -3.81 2.63
C ALA A 151 8.10 -4.44 1.38
N ARG A 152 8.85 -4.40 0.28
CA ARG A 152 8.57 -5.23 -0.89
C ARG A 152 9.08 -6.63 -0.61
N THR A 153 8.22 -7.61 -0.83
CA THR A 153 8.51 -9.03 -0.65
C THR A 153 7.76 -9.83 -1.70
N ILE A 154 7.83 -11.15 -1.60
CA ILE A 154 7.00 -12.08 -2.36
C ILE A 154 5.97 -12.70 -1.43
N LEU A 155 4.77 -12.94 -1.95
CA LEU A 155 3.73 -13.74 -1.34
C LEU A 155 3.35 -14.82 -2.35
N THR A 156 3.62 -16.08 -2.02
CA THR A 156 3.44 -17.21 -2.96
C THR A 156 4.09 -16.99 -4.32
N GLY A 157 5.30 -16.42 -4.34
CA GLY A 157 6.05 -16.10 -5.55
C GLY A 157 5.59 -14.82 -6.29
N GLN A 158 4.55 -14.13 -5.82
CA GLN A 158 4.04 -12.91 -6.44
C GLN A 158 4.52 -11.66 -5.68
N PRO A 159 4.95 -10.59 -6.36
CA PRO A 159 5.42 -9.38 -5.70
C PRO A 159 4.29 -8.67 -4.95
N VAL A 160 4.58 -8.28 -3.71
CA VAL A 160 3.66 -7.49 -2.87
C VAL A 160 4.47 -6.47 -2.07
N LEU A 161 3.90 -5.27 -1.86
CA LEU A 161 4.38 -4.35 -0.84
C LEU A 161 3.47 -4.52 0.39
N ILE A 162 4.06 -4.86 1.52
CA ILE A 162 3.37 -4.98 2.81
C ILE A 162 3.64 -3.73 3.62
N HIS A 163 2.62 -3.14 4.24
CA HIS A 163 2.73 -2.00 5.15
C HIS A 163 2.00 -2.30 6.46
N ALA A 164 2.72 -2.33 7.58
CA ALA A 164 2.17 -2.49 8.91
C ALA A 164 1.49 -1.20 9.38
N LEU A 165 0.19 -1.26 9.64
CA LEU A 165 -0.63 -0.11 10.00
C LEU A 165 -0.58 0.23 11.50
N SER A 166 -0.32 -0.77 12.34
CA SER A 166 -0.26 -0.64 13.79
C SER A 166 0.58 -1.78 14.39
N ASP A 167 0.80 -1.76 15.71
CA ASP A 167 1.50 -2.84 16.42
C ASP A 167 0.62 -4.10 16.56
N ALA A 168 -0.70 -3.91 16.53
CA ALA A 168 -1.64 -5.00 16.33
C ALA A 168 -1.50 -5.55 14.89
N PRO A 169 -1.78 -6.85 14.64
CA PRO A 169 -1.67 -7.39 13.29
C PRO A 169 -2.69 -6.74 12.33
N ALA A 170 -2.24 -5.75 11.58
CA ALA A 170 -2.99 -5.04 10.55
C ALA A 170 -2.04 -4.58 9.45
N TYR A 171 -2.30 -5.03 8.22
CA TYR A 171 -1.41 -4.86 7.08
C TYR A 171 -2.17 -4.39 5.85
N ASP A 172 -1.71 -3.31 5.22
CA ASP A 172 -2.07 -3.00 3.84
C ASP A 172 -1.15 -3.80 2.90
N LEU A 173 -1.74 -4.54 1.97
CA LEU A 173 -1.07 -5.33 0.94
C LEU A 173 -1.33 -4.68 -0.42
N TYR A 174 -0.30 -4.07 -0.99
CA TYR A 174 -0.37 -3.46 -2.32
C TYR A 174 0.01 -4.50 -3.36
N ILE A 175 -0.98 -4.95 -4.12
CA ILE A 175 -0.88 -6.05 -5.07
C ILE A 175 -1.09 -5.51 -6.47
N GLU A 176 -0.20 -5.83 -7.39
CA GLU A 176 -0.36 -5.46 -8.80
C GLU A 176 -1.72 -5.97 -9.34
N GLN A 177 -2.46 -5.09 -10.02
CA GLN A 177 -3.85 -5.38 -10.41
C GLN A 177 -4.02 -6.70 -11.19
N GLY A 178 -3.04 -7.07 -12.03
CA GLY A 178 -3.07 -8.32 -12.80
C GLY A 178 -2.91 -9.59 -11.95
N LEU A 179 -2.35 -9.46 -10.75
CA LEU A 179 -2.10 -10.56 -9.81
C LEU A 179 -3.16 -10.64 -8.70
N ALA A 180 -3.96 -9.58 -8.54
CA ALA A 180 -4.94 -9.43 -7.45
C ALA A 180 -5.87 -10.63 -7.33
N ARG A 181 -6.43 -11.13 -8.46
CA ARG A 181 -7.34 -12.27 -8.45
C ARG A 181 -6.68 -13.56 -7.98
N ALA A 182 -5.43 -13.80 -8.37
CA ALA A 182 -4.69 -15.00 -7.95
C ALA A 182 -4.41 -14.96 -6.45
N LEU A 183 -3.90 -13.84 -5.93
CA LEU A 183 -3.68 -13.68 -4.48
C LEU A 183 -4.99 -13.75 -3.69
N TRP A 184 -6.08 -13.20 -4.21
CA TRP A 184 -7.39 -13.31 -3.57
C TRP A 184 -7.83 -14.77 -3.39
N LEU A 185 -7.72 -15.59 -4.44
CA LEU A 185 -8.04 -17.02 -4.37
C LEU A 185 -7.12 -17.76 -3.40
N TRP A 186 -5.83 -17.42 -3.39
CA TRP A 186 -4.90 -17.96 -2.41
C TRP A 186 -5.31 -17.59 -0.98
N PHE A 187 -5.66 -16.33 -0.71
CA PHE A 187 -6.14 -15.91 0.61
C PHE A 187 -7.41 -16.66 1.04
N LYS A 188 -8.36 -16.90 0.13
CA LYS A 188 -9.54 -17.73 0.43
C LYS A 188 -9.17 -19.11 0.96
N GLU A 189 -8.19 -19.76 0.34
CA GLU A 189 -7.73 -21.07 0.79
C GLU A 189 -6.87 -20.97 2.07
N ALA A 190 -5.95 -20.00 2.13
CA ALA A 190 -5.06 -19.79 3.28
C ALA A 190 -5.82 -19.46 4.57
N THR A 191 -7.00 -18.86 4.46
CA THR A 191 -7.86 -18.49 5.60
C THR A 191 -8.85 -19.58 6.01
N ARG A 192 -8.96 -20.68 5.26
CA ARG A 192 -10.00 -21.71 5.45
C ARG A 192 -10.03 -22.33 6.84
N GLU A 193 -8.87 -22.51 7.48
CA GLU A 193 -8.79 -23.05 8.86
C GLU A 193 -9.36 -22.11 9.94
N TYR A 194 -9.53 -20.83 9.59
CA TYR A 194 -10.15 -19.81 10.45
C TYR A 194 -11.62 -19.57 10.11
N ALA A 195 -12.16 -20.23 9.09
CA ALA A 195 -13.59 -20.20 8.81
C ALA A 195 -14.37 -20.65 10.06
N ALA A 196 -15.52 -20.03 10.29
CA ALA A 196 -16.42 -20.36 11.39
C ALA A 196 -17.07 -21.74 11.17
#